data_AF-A0A9N9Q0Y8-F1
#
_entry.id   AF-A0A9N9Q0Y8-F1
#
_cell.length_a   1.000
_cell.length_b   1.000
_cell.length_c   1.000
_cell.angle_alpha   90.00
_cell.angle_beta   90.00
_cell.angle_gamma   90.00
#
_symmetry.space_group_name_H-M   'P 1'
#
loop_
_entity.id
_entity.type
_entity.pdbx_description
1 polymer ?
#
loop_
_entity_poly.entity_id
_entity_poly.type
_entity_poly.pdbx_seq_one_letter_code
_entity_poly.pdbx_strand_id
1 'polypeptide(L)'
;MPSRRRRQVIEEESEEEDERPTQRVRGRVQAADSDDESEEAEEGEGVDAGGNGEADSQDQVVKKLVRYALACEFQRLPIKRTGIPERVLGNNKKVGSFKRVFEAAQKILRSKFGMEMVELPGREKVSLKDKRAASKAKRTAKATTSSYILITTLPIAYRVPEIIAPSLIESEEEEAAYVGLCTVIVSYISMNPNDAVADHKFMRFLRRLNVEENTPIDKTTVVLAKMMKHGYIWKFNDRQADGEEQIEWRVGPRGKVEIGNMGISGFVKTVWGDDAPEDLDKRLQRSLGMEVRSTEANEANGVEAAPVEEANGRAGPSRRRRGVDD
;
A
#
# COMPACT_ATOMS: atom_id res chain seq x y z
N MET A 1 11.73 85.10 9.59
CA MET A 1 10.91 86.17 10.21
C MET A 1 9.47 86.03 9.70
N PRO A 2 8.45 86.13 10.56
CA PRO A 2 7.31 85.20 10.58
C PRO A 2 5.93 85.85 10.35
N SER A 3 4.87 85.04 10.20
CA SER A 3 3.51 85.47 10.57
C SER A 3 2.64 84.36 11.15
N ARG A 4 2.15 84.66 12.36
CA ARG A 4 1.16 84.02 13.25
C ARG A 4 -0.24 83.92 12.58
N ARG A 5 -1.28 83.16 13.00
CA ARG A 5 -1.81 82.56 14.27
C ARG A 5 -3.05 81.69 13.81
N ARG A 6 -3.63 80.69 14.50
CA ARG A 6 -4.19 80.68 15.88
C ARG A 6 -4.84 79.30 16.25
N ARG A 7 -4.60 78.84 17.50
CA ARG A 7 -5.45 78.11 18.51
C ARG A 7 -6.08 76.74 18.16
N GLN A 8 -6.26 75.77 19.07
CA GLN A 8 -6.30 75.74 20.55
C GLN A 8 -6.01 74.31 21.13
N VAL A 9 -5.81 74.26 22.44
CA VAL A 9 -5.28 73.23 23.37
C VAL A 9 -6.37 72.35 24.00
N ILE A 10 -6.02 71.13 24.49
CA ILE A 10 -6.41 70.41 25.75
C ILE A 10 -5.81 68.96 25.65
N GLU A 11 -4.72 68.62 26.36
CA GLU A 11 -4.62 67.86 27.66
C GLU A 11 -5.15 66.41 27.58
N GLU A 12 -4.53 65.33 28.09
CA GLU A 12 -3.37 65.08 28.97
C GLU A 12 -3.01 63.57 28.89
N GLU A 13 -1.73 63.25 29.11
CA GLU A 13 -1.10 62.03 29.72
C GLU A 13 -1.44 60.61 29.19
N SER A 14 -0.52 59.63 29.08
CA SER A 14 0.88 59.50 29.51
C SER A 14 1.50 58.22 28.90
N GLU A 15 2.82 58.29 28.67
CA GLU A 15 3.85 57.23 28.68
C GLU A 15 3.78 56.06 27.69
N GLU A 16 4.63 56.10 26.64
CA GLU A 16 5.41 54.91 26.22
C GLU A 16 6.81 55.34 25.77
N GLU A 17 7.81 54.61 26.28
CA GLU A 17 9.25 54.82 26.13
C GLU A 17 9.76 54.60 24.70
N ASP A 18 10.83 55.34 24.39
CA ASP A 18 11.71 55.15 23.24
C ASP A 18 12.34 53.74 23.22
N GLU A 19 12.39 53.09 22.05
CA GLU A 19 13.64 52.78 21.34
C GLU A 19 13.40 52.05 20.00
N ARG A 20 14.02 52.58 18.95
CA ARG A 20 14.10 52.02 17.57
C ARG A 20 15.33 51.10 17.45
N PRO A 21 15.70 50.57 16.27
CA PRO A 21 14.97 49.83 15.21
C PRO A 21 15.71 48.50 14.86
N THR A 22 15.12 47.62 14.03
CA THR A 22 15.77 47.12 12.77
C THR A 22 14.97 45.99 12.09
N GLN A 23 14.66 46.28 10.82
CA GLN A 23 14.33 45.41 9.68
C GLN A 23 13.96 43.93 9.91
N ARG A 24 12.66 43.61 9.80
CA ARG A 24 12.19 42.24 9.52
C ARG A 24 11.86 42.05 8.05
N VAL A 25 12.72 41.26 7.41
CA VAL A 25 12.57 40.67 6.08
C VAL A 25 11.43 39.64 6.09
N ARG A 26 10.63 39.64 5.03
CA ARG A 26 9.49 38.74 4.79
C ARG A 26 9.91 37.27 4.81
N GLY A 27 9.49 36.54 5.84
CA GLY A 27 9.66 35.10 6.00
C GLY A 27 8.45 34.32 5.48
N ARG A 28 8.66 33.63 4.36
CA ARG A 28 7.84 32.56 3.78
C ARG A 28 7.84 31.35 4.72
N VAL A 29 6.72 31.03 5.35
CA VAL A 29 6.57 29.79 6.12
C VAL A 29 6.23 28.65 5.14
N GLN A 30 7.23 27.81 4.88
CA GLN A 30 7.07 26.46 4.33
C GLN A 30 7.55 25.47 5.40
N ALA A 31 6.66 24.54 5.74
CA ALA A 31 6.87 23.15 6.19
C ALA A 31 7.95 22.83 7.25
N ALA A 32 7.51 22.19 8.33
CA ALA A 32 8.17 21.02 8.90
C ALA A 32 7.11 20.20 9.66
N ASP A 33 6.69 19.09 9.06
CA ASP A 33 5.97 18.01 9.75
C ASP A 33 7.07 17.09 10.28
N SER A 34 7.33 17.19 11.58
CA SER A 34 8.36 16.44 12.29
C SER A 34 7.69 15.36 13.14
N ASP A 35 7.54 14.18 12.58
CA ASP A 35 7.26 12.95 13.33
C ASP A 35 8.61 12.37 13.81
N ASP A 36 9.02 12.79 15.00
CA ASP A 36 10.11 12.19 15.77
C ASP A 36 9.49 11.35 16.89
N GLU A 37 9.16 10.10 16.58
CA GLU A 37 8.89 9.10 17.62
C GLU A 37 10.15 8.25 17.83
N SER A 38 10.87 8.62 18.88
CA SER A 38 11.99 7.90 19.46
C SER A 38 11.49 6.60 20.13
N GLU A 39 11.63 5.46 19.47
CA GLU A 39 11.55 4.16 20.11
C GLU A 39 12.95 3.75 20.60
N GLU A 40 13.09 3.58 21.91
CA GLU A 40 14.30 3.15 22.61
C GLU A 40 14.79 1.80 22.05
N ALA A 41 15.96 1.82 21.41
CA ALA A 41 16.65 0.62 20.98
C ALA A 41 17.44 0.07 22.18
N GLU A 42 17.01 -1.06 22.73
CA GLU A 42 17.87 -1.83 23.62
C GLU A 42 19.11 -2.33 22.86
N GLU A 43 20.27 -1.82 23.26
CA GLU A 43 21.58 -2.23 22.75
C GLU A 43 21.95 -3.62 23.29
N GLY A 44 21.71 -4.64 22.47
CA GLY A 44 22.31 -5.96 22.68
C GLY A 44 23.78 -5.96 22.23
N GLU A 45 24.71 -5.88 23.18
CA GLU A 45 26.14 -6.14 22.97
C GLU A 45 26.37 -7.57 22.44
N GLY A 46 27.21 -7.71 21.42
CA GLY A 46 27.51 -9.00 20.78
C GLY A 46 28.87 -9.05 20.10
N VAL A 47 29.89 -9.29 20.93
CA VAL A 47 31.21 -9.93 20.73
C VAL A 47 31.63 -10.27 19.29
N ASP A 48 32.72 -9.63 18.85
CA ASP A 48 33.46 -9.97 17.63
C ASP A 48 34.42 -11.15 17.89
N ALA A 49 34.22 -12.27 17.17
CA ALA A 49 35.13 -13.41 17.16
C ALA A 49 35.31 -13.89 15.72
N GLY A 50 36.55 -13.77 15.22
CA GLY A 50 36.89 -13.92 13.82
C GLY A 50 36.99 -15.35 13.29
N GLY A 51 37.16 -15.44 11.96
CA GLY A 51 37.80 -16.59 11.33
C GLY A 51 36.91 -17.57 10.54
N ASN A 52 35.70 -17.19 10.12
CA ASN A 52 34.98 -17.81 8.98
C ASN A 52 33.86 -16.87 8.44
N GLY A 53 34.08 -15.57 8.65
CA GLY A 53 33.02 -14.64 9.07
C GLY A 53 32.08 -14.10 8.00
N GLU A 54 32.38 -14.19 6.70
CA GLU A 54 31.49 -13.58 5.69
C GLU A 54 30.21 -14.38 5.46
N ALA A 55 30.28 -15.71 5.46
CA ALA A 55 29.10 -16.57 5.29
C ALA A 55 28.20 -16.51 6.54
N ASP A 56 28.79 -16.59 7.73
CA ASP A 56 28.04 -16.52 8.99
C ASP A 56 27.47 -15.11 9.23
N SER A 57 28.21 -14.05 8.87
CA SER A 57 27.70 -12.67 8.92
C SER A 57 26.54 -12.48 7.95
N GLN A 58 26.60 -13.04 6.74
CA GLN A 58 25.49 -12.97 5.79
C GLN A 58 24.25 -13.70 6.30
N ASP A 59 24.41 -14.89 6.88
CA ASP A 59 23.30 -15.66 7.47
C ASP A 59 22.67 -14.94 8.67
N GLN A 60 23.46 -14.25 9.49
CA GLN A 60 22.96 -13.40 10.57
C GLN A 60 22.13 -12.22 10.02
N VAL A 61 22.61 -11.55 8.96
CA VAL A 61 21.88 -10.46 8.30
C VAL A 61 20.56 -10.96 7.69
N VAL A 62 20.55 -12.15 7.09
CA VAL A 62 19.32 -12.78 6.57
C VAL A 62 18.33 -13.03 7.71
N LYS A 63 18.78 -13.61 8.83
CA LYS A 63 17.93 -13.83 10.01
C LYS A 63 17.40 -12.51 10.58
N LYS A 64 18.22 -11.45 10.62
CA LYS A 64 17.79 -10.10 11.03
C LYS A 64 16.70 -9.56 10.10
N LEU A 65 16.83 -9.72 8.78
CA LEU A 65 15.79 -9.29 7.82
C LEU A 65 14.47 -10.02 8.06
N VAL A 66 14.52 -11.35 8.25
CA VAL A 66 13.33 -12.16 8.50
C VAL A 66 12.64 -11.72 9.80
N ARG A 67 13.39 -11.55 10.89
CA ARG A 67 12.83 -11.07 12.18
C ARG A 67 12.21 -9.68 12.04
N TYR A 68 12.89 -8.76 11.36
CA TYR A 68 12.36 -7.42 11.11
C TYR A 68 11.05 -7.48 10.30
N ALA A 69 11.00 -8.29 9.24
CA ALA A 69 9.79 -8.45 8.44
C ALA A 69 8.62 -9.03 9.27
N LEU A 70 8.87 -10.04 10.10
CA LEU A 70 7.85 -10.63 10.98
C LEU A 70 7.35 -9.63 12.03
N ALA A 71 8.24 -8.83 12.62
CA ALA A 71 7.86 -7.80 13.58
C ALA A 71 7.01 -6.69 12.94
N CYS A 72 7.36 -6.27 11.72
CA CYS A 72 6.54 -5.31 10.96
C CYS A 72 5.14 -5.88 10.65
N GLU A 73 5.04 -7.15 10.28
CA GLU A 73 3.73 -7.77 10.04
C GLU A 73 2.90 -7.90 11.31
N PHE A 74 3.52 -8.29 12.41
CA PHE A 74 2.87 -8.34 13.73
C PHE A 74 2.25 -6.99 14.14
N GLN A 75 2.90 -5.88 13.79
CA GLN A 75 2.40 -4.51 14.03
C GLN A 75 1.59 -3.92 12.86
N ARG A 76 1.39 -4.68 11.78
CA ARG A 76 0.77 -4.24 10.52
C ARG A 76 1.42 -2.99 9.90
N LEU A 77 2.74 -2.84 10.05
CA LEU A 77 3.50 -1.73 9.49
C LEU A 77 4.14 -2.08 8.14
N PRO A 78 4.15 -1.15 7.17
CA PRO A 78 4.89 -1.34 5.93
C PRO A 78 6.41 -1.32 6.18
N ILE A 79 7.11 -2.26 5.56
CA ILE A 79 8.57 -2.39 5.59
C ILE A 79 9.17 -1.38 4.62
N LYS A 80 9.59 -0.22 5.12
CA LYS A 80 10.20 0.84 4.30
C LYS A 80 11.59 0.42 3.81
N ARG A 81 11.90 0.62 2.53
CA ARG A 81 13.24 0.34 1.98
C ARG A 81 14.38 1.08 2.68
N THR A 82 14.12 2.25 3.26
CA THR A 82 15.11 3.01 4.05
C THR A 82 15.35 2.40 5.43
N GLY A 83 14.32 1.82 6.06
CA GLY A 83 14.44 1.16 7.36
C GLY A 83 15.19 -0.17 7.30
N ILE A 84 15.17 -0.85 6.14
CA ILE A 84 15.90 -2.11 5.96
C ILE A 84 17.42 -1.96 6.19
N PRO A 85 18.15 -1.05 5.51
CA PRO A 85 19.58 -0.92 5.76
C PRO A 85 19.91 -0.45 7.18
N GLU A 86 19.09 0.40 7.78
CA GLU A 86 19.27 0.90 9.14
C GLU A 86 19.12 -0.20 10.20
N ARG A 87 18.05 -1.00 10.11
CA ARG A 87 17.72 -2.03 11.10
C ARG A 87 18.41 -3.37 10.85
N VAL A 88 18.84 -3.65 9.61
CA VAL A 88 19.30 -4.99 9.20
C VAL A 88 20.75 -5.02 8.72
N LEU A 89 21.20 -4.02 7.94
CA LEU A 89 22.52 -4.06 7.30
C LEU A 89 23.62 -3.36 8.11
N GLY A 90 23.27 -2.48 9.06
CA GLY A 90 24.25 -1.77 9.90
C GLY A 90 25.33 -1.08 9.05
N ASN A 91 26.60 -1.37 9.32
CA ASN A 91 27.75 -0.82 8.58
C ASN A 91 28.03 -1.53 7.24
N ASN A 92 27.38 -2.66 6.94
CA ASN A 92 27.62 -3.48 5.75
C ASN A 92 26.76 -3.04 4.54
N LYS A 93 26.74 -1.74 4.24
CA LYS A 93 25.86 -1.07 3.26
C LYS A 93 26.17 -1.35 1.77
N LYS A 94 26.80 -2.48 1.41
CA LYS A 94 27.13 -2.76 -0.01
C LYS A 94 25.86 -3.14 -0.79
N VAL A 95 25.50 -2.35 -1.81
CA VAL A 95 24.26 -2.50 -2.60
C VAL A 95 24.07 -3.90 -3.23
N GLY A 96 25.15 -4.61 -3.57
CA GLY A 96 25.09 -5.97 -4.13
C GLY A 96 24.76 -7.06 -3.12
N SER A 97 24.99 -6.84 -1.81
CA SER A 97 24.66 -7.82 -0.77
C SER A 97 23.16 -7.89 -0.51
N PHE A 98 22.43 -6.77 -0.66
CA PHE A 98 21.00 -6.72 -0.33
C PHE A 98 20.15 -7.65 -1.20
N LYS A 99 20.40 -7.72 -2.51
CA LYS A 99 19.64 -8.62 -3.39
C LYS A 99 19.78 -10.09 -2.95
N ARG A 100 21.01 -10.51 -2.65
CA ARG A 100 21.31 -11.87 -2.17
C ARG A 100 20.66 -12.14 -0.81
N VAL A 101 20.74 -11.18 0.10
CA VAL A 101 20.10 -11.25 1.43
C VAL A 101 18.57 -11.33 1.29
N PHE A 102 17.98 -10.52 0.42
CA PHE A 102 16.54 -10.50 0.16
C PHE A 102 16.05 -11.83 -0.42
N GLU A 103 16.74 -12.37 -1.43
CA GLU A 103 16.41 -13.68 -2.02
C GLU A 103 16.52 -14.82 -0.99
N ALA A 104 17.57 -14.80 -0.16
CA ALA A 104 17.73 -15.77 0.92
C ALA A 104 16.64 -15.64 2.00
N ALA A 105 16.28 -14.42 2.39
CA ALA A 105 15.20 -14.15 3.34
C ALA A 105 13.85 -14.60 2.79
N GLN A 106 13.55 -14.32 1.51
CA GLN A 106 12.33 -14.80 0.84
C GLN A 106 12.22 -16.32 0.85
N LYS A 107 13.34 -17.04 0.65
CA LYS A 107 13.34 -18.50 0.75
C LYS A 107 12.98 -18.98 2.15
N ILE A 108 13.50 -18.34 3.20
CA ILE A 108 13.18 -18.68 4.59
C ILE A 108 11.73 -18.36 4.92
N LEU A 109 11.25 -17.17 4.55
CA LEU A 109 9.86 -16.74 4.76
C LEU A 109 8.88 -17.74 4.12
N ARG A 110 9.12 -18.14 2.87
CA ARG A 110 8.25 -19.09 2.17
C ARG A 110 8.32 -20.50 2.75
N SER A 111 9.53 -21.01 3.01
CA SER A 111 9.72 -22.40 3.43
C SER A 111 9.39 -22.68 4.89
N LYS A 112 9.58 -21.71 5.80
CA LYS A 112 9.38 -21.91 7.24
C LYS A 112 8.13 -21.23 7.79
N PHE A 113 7.80 -20.05 7.26
CA PHE A 113 6.70 -19.24 7.78
C PHE A 113 5.47 -19.23 6.86
N GLY A 114 5.59 -19.75 5.64
CA GLY A 114 4.52 -19.69 4.65
C GLY A 114 4.16 -18.24 4.27
N MET A 115 5.12 -17.32 4.33
CA MET A 115 4.92 -15.90 4.00
C MET A 115 5.86 -15.45 2.89
N GLU A 116 5.55 -14.33 2.24
CA GLU A 116 6.47 -13.67 1.32
C GLU A 116 6.39 -12.15 1.41
N MET A 117 7.54 -11.50 1.20
CA MET A 117 7.59 -10.04 1.10
C MET A 117 7.12 -9.59 -0.28
N VAL A 118 6.06 -8.78 -0.35
CA VAL A 118 5.55 -8.20 -1.59
C VAL A 118 5.68 -6.69 -1.57
N GLU A 119 6.11 -6.13 -2.70
CA GLU A 119 6.23 -4.69 -2.89
C GLU A 119 4.84 -4.05 -2.97
N LEU A 120 4.61 -3.04 -2.13
CA LEU A 120 3.42 -2.20 -2.19
C LEU A 120 3.49 -1.26 -3.39
N PRO A 121 2.38 -1.07 -4.13
CA PRO A 121 2.31 -0.05 -5.15
C PRO A 121 2.48 1.34 -4.52
N GLY A 122 3.14 2.26 -5.25
CA GLY A 122 3.19 3.65 -4.82
C GLY A 122 1.78 4.23 -4.68
N ARG A 123 1.58 5.15 -3.73
CA ARG A 123 0.31 5.90 -3.63
C ARG A 123 0.07 6.63 -4.94
N GLU A 124 -1.18 6.60 -5.41
CA GLU A 124 -1.57 7.28 -6.64
C GLU A 124 -1.36 8.79 -6.49
N LYS A 125 -0.77 9.40 -7.50
CA LYS A 125 -0.50 10.84 -7.56
C LYS A 125 -1.73 11.56 -8.12
N VAL A 126 -2.65 11.92 -7.22
CA VAL A 126 -3.99 12.38 -7.60
C VAL A 126 -4.02 13.86 -7.99
N SER A 127 -3.22 14.72 -7.33
CA SER A 127 -3.25 16.18 -7.59
C SER A 127 -2.77 16.56 -9.00
N LEU A 128 -3.36 17.61 -9.59
CA LEU A 128 -2.87 18.26 -10.82
C LEU A 128 -1.39 18.67 -10.73
N LYS A 129 -0.93 19.08 -9.54
CA LYS A 129 0.48 19.39 -9.28
C LYS A 129 1.34 18.13 -9.33
N ASP A 130 0.84 17.02 -8.80
CA ASP A 130 1.55 15.73 -8.80
C ASP A 130 1.58 15.11 -10.20
N LYS A 131 0.50 15.24 -10.98
CA LYS A 131 0.43 14.82 -12.39
C LYS A 131 1.39 15.62 -13.27
N ARG A 132 1.54 16.93 -13.04
CA ARG A 132 2.53 17.79 -13.72
C ARG A 132 3.97 17.52 -13.27
N ALA A 133 4.20 17.19 -12.00
CA ALA A 133 5.52 16.77 -11.51
C ALA A 133 5.92 15.39 -12.05
N ALA A 134 4.96 14.47 -12.17
CA ALA A 134 5.16 13.14 -12.72
C ALA A 134 5.49 13.16 -14.23
N SER A 135 4.87 14.07 -15.00
CA SER A 135 5.19 14.22 -16.43
C SER A 135 6.60 14.79 -16.65
N LYS A 136 7.09 15.64 -15.74
CA LYS A 136 8.46 16.18 -15.77
C LYS A 136 9.52 15.16 -15.32
N ALA A 137 9.16 14.22 -14.46
CA ALA A 137 10.04 13.15 -13.95
C ALA A 137 10.19 11.94 -14.89
N LYS A 138 9.53 11.92 -16.06
CA LYS A 138 9.53 10.79 -17.01
C LYS A 138 10.90 10.54 -17.70
N ARG A 139 11.92 11.37 -17.45
CA ARG A 139 13.28 11.21 -18.02
C ARG A 139 14.31 10.55 -17.10
N THR A 140 13.98 10.27 -15.84
CA THR A 140 14.86 9.53 -14.92
C THR A 140 14.07 8.43 -14.24
N ALA A 141 14.31 7.20 -14.68
CA ALA A 141 13.59 6.01 -14.25
C ALA A 141 13.69 5.75 -12.73
N LYS A 142 12.55 5.33 -12.17
CA LYS A 142 12.41 4.41 -11.03
C LYS A 142 13.01 4.86 -9.68
N ALA A 143 12.48 5.94 -9.12
CA ALA A 143 12.55 6.23 -7.69
C ALA A 143 11.13 6.37 -7.11
N THR A 144 10.38 5.28 -7.07
CA THR A 144 9.28 5.14 -6.10
C THR A 144 9.85 4.47 -4.87
N THR A 145 9.71 5.11 -3.71
CA THR A 145 10.07 4.55 -2.41
C THR A 145 9.31 3.24 -2.21
N SER A 146 9.93 2.13 -2.61
CA SER A 146 9.31 0.81 -2.54
C SER A 146 9.21 0.41 -1.07
N SER A 147 8.00 0.18 -0.60
CA SER A 147 7.74 -0.40 0.72
C SER A 147 7.23 -1.81 0.52
N TYR A 148 7.48 -2.70 1.47
CA TYR A 148 7.04 -4.10 1.38
C TYR A 148 6.04 -4.41 2.50
N ILE A 149 5.24 -5.44 2.32
CA ILE A 149 4.45 -6.09 3.38
C ILE A 149 4.70 -7.59 3.32
N LEU A 150 4.40 -8.32 4.40
CA LEU A 150 4.34 -9.78 4.34
C LEU A 150 2.93 -10.20 3.97
N ILE A 151 2.81 -11.11 3.01
CA ILE A 151 1.53 -11.76 2.70
C ILE A 151 1.65 -13.26 2.95
N THR A 152 0.55 -13.88 3.34
CA THR A 152 0.47 -15.33 3.49
C THR A 152 0.44 -16.02 2.12
N THR A 153 1.32 -17.01 1.96
CA THR A 153 1.36 -17.94 0.82
C THR A 153 0.67 -19.26 1.15
N LEU A 154 0.13 -19.39 2.37
CA LEU A 154 -0.58 -20.60 2.78
C LEU A 154 -1.84 -20.80 1.93
N PRO A 155 -2.17 -22.06 1.58
CA PRO A 155 -3.45 -22.41 0.98
C PRO A 155 -4.63 -21.94 1.82
N ILE A 156 -5.78 -21.69 1.18
CA ILE A 156 -6.95 -21.10 1.85
C ILE A 156 -7.44 -21.91 3.06
N ALA A 157 -7.31 -23.24 3.02
CA ALA A 157 -7.68 -24.14 4.11
C ALA A 157 -6.87 -23.91 5.40
N TYR A 158 -5.69 -23.28 5.31
CA TYR A 158 -4.82 -22.97 6.45
C TYR A 158 -4.83 -21.49 6.82
N ARG A 159 -5.70 -20.68 6.20
CA ARG A 159 -5.89 -19.26 6.53
C ARG A 159 -6.95 -19.10 7.62
N VAL A 160 -6.75 -19.81 8.72
CA VAL A 160 -7.62 -19.79 9.90
C VAL A 160 -6.90 -19.09 11.06
N PRO A 161 -7.64 -18.45 11.99
CA PRO A 161 -7.05 -17.74 13.13
C PRO A 161 -6.08 -18.58 13.98
N GLU A 162 -6.35 -19.89 14.11
CA GLU A 162 -5.49 -20.82 14.84
C GLU A 162 -4.07 -20.96 14.25
N ILE A 163 -3.91 -20.72 12.95
CA ILE A 163 -2.65 -20.88 12.22
C ILE A 163 -2.02 -19.51 11.94
N ILE A 164 -2.83 -18.55 11.52
CA ILE A 164 -2.41 -17.17 11.30
C ILE A 164 -2.77 -16.40 12.54
N ALA A 165 -1.82 -16.37 13.48
CA ALA A 165 -2.01 -15.69 14.75
C ALA A 165 -2.41 -14.23 14.54
N PRO A 166 -3.29 -13.70 15.41
CA PRO A 166 -3.67 -12.30 15.35
C PRO A 166 -2.44 -11.40 15.53
N SER A 167 -2.52 -10.22 14.92
CA SER A 167 -1.51 -9.17 15.04
C SER A 167 -1.45 -8.63 16.48
N LEU A 168 -0.95 -7.41 16.69
CA LEU A 168 -0.98 -6.72 17.99
C LEU A 168 -2.38 -6.65 18.66
N ILE A 169 -3.45 -7.02 17.95
CA ILE A 169 -4.79 -7.14 18.50
C ILE A 169 -4.87 -8.41 19.36
N GLU A 170 -5.11 -8.23 20.66
CA GLU A 170 -5.01 -9.30 21.67
C GLU A 170 -6.13 -10.35 21.57
N SER A 171 -7.26 -10.02 20.93
CA SER A 171 -8.43 -10.90 20.77
C SER A 171 -8.64 -11.33 19.32
N GLU A 172 -8.85 -12.62 19.09
CA GLU A 172 -9.17 -13.18 17.77
C GLU A 172 -10.47 -12.60 17.18
N GLU A 173 -11.48 -12.36 18.02
CA GLU A 173 -12.75 -11.78 17.59
C GLU A 173 -12.59 -10.33 17.15
N GLU A 174 -11.78 -9.54 17.87
CA GLU A 174 -11.50 -8.15 17.52
C GLU A 174 -10.67 -8.05 16.24
N GLU A 175 -9.72 -8.98 16.05
CA GLU A 175 -8.92 -9.06 14.83
C GLU A 175 -9.81 -9.41 13.62
N ALA A 176 -10.67 -10.41 13.75
CA ALA A 176 -11.63 -10.79 12.71
C ALA A 176 -12.58 -9.63 12.38
N ALA A 177 -13.09 -8.93 13.40
CA ALA A 177 -13.93 -7.75 13.23
C ALA A 177 -13.17 -6.60 12.54
N TYR A 178 -11.91 -6.36 12.91
CA TYR A 178 -11.07 -5.31 12.31
C TYR A 178 -10.79 -5.60 10.83
N VAL A 179 -10.38 -6.83 10.50
CA VAL A 179 -10.13 -7.27 9.13
C VAL A 179 -11.41 -7.27 8.30
N GLY A 180 -12.53 -7.70 8.88
CA GLY A 180 -13.85 -7.63 8.25
C GLY A 180 -14.25 -6.21 7.89
N LEU A 181 -14.12 -5.27 8.84
CA LEU A 181 -14.39 -3.86 8.62
C LEU A 181 -13.46 -3.23 7.57
N CYS A 182 -12.16 -3.57 7.61
CA CYS A 182 -11.20 -3.14 6.59
C CYS A 182 -11.62 -3.63 5.20
N THR A 183 -12.03 -4.89 5.09
CA THR A 183 -12.49 -5.50 3.85
C THR A 183 -13.75 -4.81 3.32
N VAL A 184 -14.73 -4.52 4.19
CA VAL A 184 -15.97 -3.81 3.83
C VAL A 184 -15.67 -2.39 3.33
N ILE A 185 -14.86 -1.63 4.06
CA ILE A 185 -14.53 -0.23 3.72
C ILE A 185 -13.73 -0.17 2.42
N VAL A 186 -12.71 -1.01 2.25
CA VAL A 186 -11.90 -1.05 1.03
C VAL A 186 -12.76 -1.46 -0.17
N SER A 187 -13.61 -2.48 0.00
CA SER A 187 -14.56 -2.91 -1.05
C SER A 187 -15.48 -1.76 -1.45
N TYR A 188 -16.06 -1.06 -0.47
CA TYR A 188 -16.93 0.08 -0.74
C TYR A 188 -16.22 1.19 -1.52
N ILE A 189 -15.01 1.57 -1.12
CA ILE A 189 -14.24 2.62 -1.82
C ILE A 189 -13.84 2.17 -3.23
N SER A 190 -13.35 0.94 -3.40
CA SER A 190 -12.94 0.39 -4.71
C SER A 190 -14.08 0.21 -5.70
N MET A 191 -15.32 -0.03 -5.23
CA MET A 191 -16.48 -0.13 -6.11
C MET A 191 -17.01 1.24 -6.58
N ASN A 192 -16.55 2.34 -5.95
CA ASN A 192 -16.85 3.68 -6.42
C ASN A 192 -15.92 4.08 -7.57
N PRO A 193 -16.37 4.96 -8.48
CA PRO A 193 -15.52 5.43 -9.58
C PRO A 193 -14.18 6.01 -9.09
N ASN A 194 -13.09 5.69 -9.79
CA ASN A 194 -11.73 6.16 -9.50
C ASN A 194 -11.14 5.71 -8.14
N ASP A 195 -11.58 4.59 -7.57
CA ASP A 195 -11.16 4.09 -6.25
C ASP A 195 -11.31 5.15 -5.14
N ALA A 196 -12.37 5.98 -5.22
CA ALA A 196 -12.46 7.17 -4.41
C ALA A 196 -13.90 7.58 -4.02
N VAL A 197 -14.03 8.16 -2.82
CA VAL A 197 -15.33 8.56 -2.24
C VAL A 197 -15.22 9.89 -1.53
N ALA A 198 -16.12 10.83 -1.82
CA ALA A 198 -16.21 12.10 -1.09
C ALA A 198 -16.58 11.90 0.39
N ASP A 199 -16.03 12.73 1.29
CA ASP A 199 -16.18 12.59 2.74
C ASP A 199 -17.63 12.44 3.21
N HIS A 200 -18.54 13.29 2.75
CA HIS A 200 -19.96 13.22 3.12
C HIS A 200 -20.63 11.88 2.74
N LYS A 201 -20.26 11.28 1.60
CA LYS A 201 -20.78 9.96 1.18
C LYS A 201 -20.18 8.85 2.03
N PHE A 202 -18.90 8.96 2.36
CA PHE A 202 -18.22 8.00 3.20
C PHE A 202 -18.80 7.99 4.62
N MET A 203 -18.96 9.16 5.25
CA MET A 203 -19.57 9.27 6.57
C MET A 203 -21.03 8.81 6.60
N ARG A 204 -21.80 9.05 5.53
CA ARG A 204 -23.16 8.51 5.41
C ARG A 204 -23.16 6.97 5.34
N PHE A 205 -22.21 6.38 4.62
CA PHE A 205 -22.05 4.93 4.53
C PHE A 205 -21.72 4.33 5.90
N LEU A 206 -20.74 4.88 6.63
CA LEU A 206 -20.36 4.39 7.96
C LEU A 206 -21.51 4.47 8.96
N ARG A 207 -22.30 5.56 8.95
CA ARG A 207 -23.50 5.68 9.78
C ARG A 207 -24.56 4.63 9.44
N ARG A 208 -24.77 4.35 8.15
CA ARG A 208 -25.74 3.32 7.71
C ARG A 208 -25.28 1.91 8.07
N LEU A 209 -23.98 1.65 8.03
CA LEU A 209 -23.39 0.39 8.47
C LEU A 209 -23.42 0.24 10.00
N ASN A 210 -23.73 1.33 10.72
CA ASN A 210 -23.79 1.40 12.17
C ASN A 210 -22.48 0.92 12.83
N VAL A 211 -21.35 1.37 12.27
CA VAL A 211 -19.99 0.93 12.69
C VAL A 211 -19.75 1.14 14.18
N GLU A 212 -20.30 2.20 14.77
CA GLU A 212 -20.14 2.50 16.20
C GLU A 212 -20.76 1.43 17.11
N GLU A 213 -21.83 0.77 16.68
CA GLU A 213 -22.49 -0.28 17.45
C GLU A 213 -22.09 -1.69 16.98
N ASN A 214 -21.90 -1.88 15.67
CA ASN A 214 -21.67 -3.19 15.07
C ASN A 214 -20.21 -3.65 15.08
N THR A 215 -19.26 -2.75 15.29
CA THR A 215 -17.83 -3.09 15.45
C THR A 215 -17.29 -2.48 16.74
N PRO A 216 -17.62 -3.05 17.91
CA PRO A 216 -17.25 -2.51 19.21
C PRO A 216 -15.76 -2.74 19.54
N ILE A 217 -14.88 -2.50 18.57
CA ILE A 217 -13.43 -2.49 18.73
C ILE A 217 -13.02 -1.15 19.34
N ASP A 218 -13.51 -0.05 18.74
CA ASP A 218 -13.09 1.30 19.07
C ASP A 218 -14.05 2.33 18.47
N LYS A 219 -13.88 3.61 18.83
CA LYS A 219 -14.58 4.71 18.15
C LYS A 219 -14.21 4.74 16.66
N THR A 220 -15.19 5.01 15.80
CA THR A 220 -15.00 5.08 14.34
C THR A 220 -13.80 5.94 13.92
N THR A 221 -13.59 7.08 14.59
CA THR A 221 -12.45 7.98 14.29
C THR A 221 -11.09 7.33 14.58
N VAL A 222 -10.98 6.57 15.66
CA VAL A 222 -9.76 5.84 16.06
C VAL A 222 -9.50 4.69 15.10
N VAL A 223 -10.55 3.92 14.75
CA VAL A 223 -10.44 2.83 13.77
C VAL A 223 -9.99 3.35 12.42
N LEU A 224 -10.57 4.46 11.93
CA LEU A 224 -10.15 5.07 10.66
C LEU A 224 -8.70 5.58 10.70
N ALA A 225 -8.26 6.15 11.83
CA ALA A 225 -6.86 6.54 12.02
C ALA A 225 -5.92 5.31 11.98
N LYS A 226 -6.29 4.22 12.65
CA LYS A 226 -5.57 2.94 12.63
C LYS A 226 -5.50 2.36 11.21
N MET A 227 -6.60 2.37 10.47
CA MET A 227 -6.64 1.94 9.06
C MET A 227 -5.74 2.78 8.15
N MET A 228 -5.64 4.10 8.38
CA MET A 228 -4.69 4.96 7.66
C MET A 228 -3.24 4.63 8.00
N LYS A 229 -2.93 4.42 9.29
CA LYS A 229 -1.59 4.02 9.76
C LYS A 229 -1.15 2.69 9.15
N HIS A 230 -2.04 1.70 9.10
CA HIS A 230 -1.79 0.40 8.48
C HIS A 230 -1.80 0.45 6.93
N GLY A 231 -2.25 1.56 6.34
CA GLY A 231 -2.21 1.77 4.89
C GLY A 231 -3.34 1.10 4.11
N TYR A 232 -4.47 0.79 4.75
CA TYR A 232 -5.69 0.31 4.09
C TYR A 232 -6.41 1.42 3.34
N ILE A 233 -6.42 2.63 3.90
CA ILE A 233 -7.08 3.81 3.35
C ILE A 233 -6.21 5.05 3.53
N TRP A 234 -6.53 6.12 2.83
CA TRP A 234 -5.93 7.43 3.04
C TRP A 234 -6.88 8.56 2.65
N LYS A 235 -6.68 9.73 3.27
CA LYS A 235 -7.42 10.96 2.97
C LYS A 235 -6.62 11.80 1.98
N PHE A 236 -7.28 12.24 0.92
CA PHE A 236 -6.78 13.22 -0.03
C PHE A 236 -7.54 14.53 0.18
N ASN A 237 -6.81 15.64 0.36
CA ASN A 237 -7.39 16.98 0.42
C ASN A 237 -7.06 17.70 -0.89
N ASP A 238 -8.07 17.89 -1.74
CA ASP A 238 -7.95 18.71 -2.94
C ASP A 238 -8.37 20.15 -2.62
N ARG A 239 -7.37 21.03 -2.54
CA ARG A 239 -7.62 22.45 -2.37
C ARG A 239 -7.84 23.08 -3.74
N GLN A 240 -9.11 23.34 -4.07
CA GLN A 240 -9.49 23.97 -5.32
C GLN A 240 -9.07 25.45 -5.35
N ALA A 241 -9.03 26.02 -6.56
CA ALA A 241 -8.64 27.42 -6.77
C ALA A 241 -9.57 28.42 -6.07
N ASP A 242 -10.79 28.01 -5.75
CA ASP A 242 -11.81 28.78 -5.04
C ASP A 242 -11.61 28.78 -3.50
N GLY A 243 -10.59 28.08 -3.00
CA GLY A 243 -10.32 27.99 -1.57
C GLY A 243 -11.14 26.95 -0.83
N GLU A 244 -12.15 26.33 -1.47
CA GLU A 244 -12.87 25.19 -0.93
C GLU A 244 -11.97 23.94 -0.87
N GLU A 245 -11.96 23.28 0.28
CA GLU A 245 -11.25 22.01 0.51
C GLU A 245 -12.21 20.84 0.28
N GLN A 246 -11.90 20.00 -0.70
CA GLN A 246 -12.63 18.77 -0.94
C GLN A 246 -11.84 17.58 -0.39
N ILE A 247 -12.41 16.92 0.62
CA ILE A 247 -11.84 15.71 1.21
C ILE A 247 -12.39 14.49 0.48
N GLU A 248 -11.48 13.66 0.00
CA GLU A 248 -11.76 12.41 -0.70
C GLU A 248 -11.02 11.25 -0.01
N TRP A 249 -11.73 10.15 0.20
CA TRP A 249 -11.22 8.91 0.76
C TRP A 249 -10.85 7.95 -0.35
N ARG A 250 -9.65 7.36 -0.25
CA ARG A 250 -9.10 6.47 -1.27
C ARG A 250 -8.51 5.21 -0.63
N VAL A 251 -8.42 4.15 -1.43
CA VAL A 251 -7.78 2.89 -1.01
C VAL A 251 -6.27 3.07 -0.93
N GLY A 252 -5.69 2.64 0.19
CA GLY A 252 -4.25 2.66 0.43
C GLY A 252 -3.54 1.46 -0.20
N PRO A 253 -2.20 1.51 -0.31
CA PRO A 253 -1.42 0.45 -0.97
C PRO A 253 -1.62 -0.94 -0.37
N ARG A 254 -1.74 -1.07 0.96
CA ARG A 254 -1.93 -2.36 1.63
C ARG A 254 -3.29 -2.97 1.27
N GLY A 255 -4.35 -2.17 1.28
CA GLY A 255 -5.69 -2.60 0.87
C GLY A 255 -5.74 -3.11 -0.58
N LYS A 256 -4.97 -2.48 -1.48
CA LYS A 256 -4.87 -2.95 -2.89
C LYS A 256 -4.17 -4.29 -3.03
N VAL A 257 -3.18 -4.59 -2.19
CA VAL A 257 -2.39 -5.84 -2.27
C VAL A 257 -3.05 -6.99 -1.53
N GLU A 258 -3.54 -6.77 -0.30
CA GLU A 258 -4.10 -7.85 0.52
C GLU A 258 -5.50 -8.28 0.10
N ILE A 259 -6.36 -7.31 -0.25
CA ILE A 259 -7.75 -7.59 -0.62
C ILE A 259 -7.82 -7.72 -2.14
N GLY A 260 -7.41 -6.67 -2.86
CA GLY A 260 -7.41 -6.63 -4.31
C GLY A 260 -8.78 -6.84 -4.96
N ASN A 261 -8.85 -6.69 -6.28
CA ASN A 261 -10.14 -6.73 -6.99
C ASN A 261 -10.79 -8.13 -6.95
N MET A 262 -9.97 -9.18 -7.00
CA MET A 262 -10.45 -10.57 -6.88
C MET A 262 -11.01 -10.86 -5.49
N GLY A 263 -10.35 -10.40 -4.43
CA GLY A 263 -10.84 -10.58 -3.06
C GLY A 263 -12.14 -9.81 -2.82
N ILE A 264 -12.25 -8.59 -3.35
CA ILE A 264 -13.50 -7.80 -3.30
C ILE A 264 -14.62 -8.55 -4.02
N SER A 265 -14.36 -9.07 -5.24
CA SER A 265 -15.37 -9.83 -5.99
C SER A 265 -15.83 -11.07 -5.24
N GLY A 266 -14.90 -11.85 -4.69
CA GLY A 266 -15.23 -13.01 -3.86
C GLY A 266 -16.03 -12.64 -2.63
N PHE A 267 -15.61 -11.58 -1.92
CA PHE A 267 -16.31 -11.07 -0.73
C PHE A 267 -17.75 -10.66 -1.06
N VAL A 268 -17.97 -9.87 -2.11
CA VAL A 268 -19.31 -9.40 -2.48
C VAL A 268 -20.21 -10.59 -2.87
N LYS A 269 -19.68 -11.58 -3.61
CA LYS A 269 -20.43 -12.80 -3.95
C LYS A 269 -20.83 -13.59 -2.71
N THR A 270 -19.92 -13.74 -1.75
CA THR A 270 -20.21 -14.44 -0.49
C THR A 270 -21.27 -13.70 0.35
N VAL A 271 -21.24 -12.37 0.39
CA VAL A 271 -22.21 -11.55 1.14
C VAL A 271 -23.61 -11.61 0.52
N TRP A 272 -23.71 -11.60 -0.81
CA TRP A 272 -25.00 -11.70 -1.50
C TRP A 272 -25.54 -13.13 -1.55
N GLY A 273 -24.68 -14.14 -1.51
CA GLY A 273 -25.09 -15.55 -1.49
C GLY A 273 -26.05 -15.89 -2.63
N ASP A 274 -27.13 -16.60 -2.29
CA ASP A 274 -28.16 -17.04 -3.23
C ASP A 274 -29.05 -15.89 -3.75
N ASP A 275 -29.05 -14.74 -3.07
CA ASP A 275 -29.82 -13.55 -3.45
C ASP A 275 -29.06 -12.65 -4.45
N ALA A 276 -27.90 -13.09 -4.94
CA ALA A 276 -27.08 -12.35 -5.88
C ALA A 276 -27.84 -12.08 -7.21
N PRO A 277 -27.93 -10.82 -7.67
CA PRO A 277 -28.47 -10.51 -8.99
C PRO A 277 -27.68 -11.22 -10.11
N GLU A 278 -28.37 -11.68 -11.14
CA GLU A 278 -27.73 -12.36 -12.30
C GLU A 278 -26.67 -11.47 -12.99
N ASP A 279 -26.80 -10.14 -12.88
CA ASP A 279 -25.89 -9.17 -13.46
C ASP A 279 -24.77 -8.70 -12.51
N LEU A 280 -24.68 -9.25 -11.29
CA LEU A 280 -23.71 -8.85 -10.26
C LEU A 280 -22.27 -8.93 -10.77
N ASP A 281 -21.93 -9.99 -11.48
CA ASP A 281 -20.58 -10.20 -12.02
C ASP A 281 -20.19 -9.12 -13.04
N LYS A 282 -21.10 -8.77 -13.94
CA LYS A 282 -20.88 -7.71 -14.94
C LYS A 282 -20.74 -6.34 -14.26
N ARG A 283 -21.55 -6.09 -13.22
CA ARG A 283 -21.48 -4.84 -12.45
C ARG A 283 -20.16 -4.73 -11.68
N LEU A 284 -19.72 -5.80 -11.05
CA LEU A 284 -18.44 -5.85 -10.33
C LEU A 284 -17.24 -5.66 -11.27
N GLN A 285 -17.24 -6.32 -12.42
CA GLN A 285 -16.17 -6.15 -13.42
C GLN A 285 -16.05 -4.71 -13.88
N ARG A 286 -17.19 -4.05 -14.17
CA ARG A 286 -17.24 -2.64 -14.56
C ARG A 286 -16.76 -1.72 -13.44
N SER A 287 -17.26 -1.91 -12.22
CA SER A 287 -16.91 -1.08 -11.07
C SER A 287 -15.45 -1.19 -10.66
N LEU A 288 -14.87 -2.39 -10.72
CA LEU A 288 -13.48 -2.65 -10.33
C LEU A 288 -12.48 -2.46 -11.48
N GLY A 289 -12.95 -2.08 -12.67
CA GLY A 289 -12.11 -1.94 -13.86
C GLY A 289 -11.38 -3.24 -14.25
N MET A 290 -12.01 -4.41 -13.99
CA MET A 290 -11.44 -5.73 -14.25
C MET A 290 -11.65 -6.20 -15.69
N GLU A 291 -12.23 -5.38 -16.56
CA GLU A 291 -12.43 -5.73 -17.97
C GLU A 291 -11.12 -6.19 -18.59
N VAL A 292 -11.11 -7.46 -19.00
CA VAL A 292 -9.95 -8.09 -19.58
C VAL A 292 -9.68 -7.41 -20.91
N ARG A 293 -8.43 -7.01 -21.06
CA ARG A 293 -7.75 -6.71 -22.33
C ARG A 293 -7.66 -8.00 -23.18
N SER A 294 -8.77 -8.68 -23.43
CA SER A 294 -8.86 -9.90 -24.23
C SER A 294 -10.11 -9.86 -25.10
N THR A 295 -9.98 -9.26 -26.28
CA THR A 295 -10.67 -9.61 -27.53
C THR A 295 -10.20 -8.67 -28.65
N GLU A 296 -8.88 -8.59 -28.92
CA GLU A 296 -8.38 -8.02 -30.19
C GLU A 296 -7.13 -8.75 -30.73
N ALA A 297 -6.72 -9.89 -30.14
CA ALA A 297 -5.50 -10.61 -30.55
C ALA A 297 -5.73 -12.05 -31.02
N ASN A 298 -6.99 -12.50 -31.19
CA ASN A 298 -7.25 -13.89 -31.61
C ASN A 298 -8.32 -14.05 -32.71
N GLU A 299 -8.69 -12.98 -33.42
CA GLU A 299 -9.54 -13.06 -34.63
C GLU A 299 -8.74 -12.85 -35.93
N ALA A 300 -7.53 -13.41 -35.99
CA ALA A 300 -6.74 -13.48 -37.22
C ALA A 300 -6.01 -14.82 -37.32
N ASN A 301 -6.75 -15.92 -37.28
CA ASN A 301 -6.39 -17.15 -37.97
C ASN A 301 -7.63 -18.07 -38.04
N GLY A 302 -8.49 -17.78 -39.00
CA GLY A 302 -9.46 -18.77 -39.47
C GLY A 302 -8.71 -19.87 -40.21
N VAL A 303 -8.67 -21.06 -39.63
CA VAL A 303 -8.35 -22.29 -40.37
C VAL A 303 -9.60 -23.15 -40.32
N GLU A 304 -10.18 -23.34 -41.51
CA GLU A 304 -11.30 -24.23 -41.78
C GLU A 304 -11.02 -25.64 -41.24
N ALA A 305 -11.99 -26.17 -40.51
CA ALA A 305 -12.04 -27.57 -40.13
C ALA A 305 -12.47 -28.42 -41.34
N ALA A 306 -11.61 -29.31 -41.80
CA ALA A 306 -11.98 -30.41 -42.70
C ALA A 306 -12.58 -31.58 -41.88
N PRO A 307 -13.58 -32.31 -42.41
CA PRO A 307 -14.26 -33.37 -41.67
C PRO A 307 -13.42 -34.65 -41.62
N VAL A 308 -13.63 -35.41 -40.54
CA VAL A 308 -12.97 -36.69 -40.23
C VAL A 308 -13.67 -37.81 -40.99
N GLU A 309 -12.95 -38.53 -41.86
CA GLU A 309 -13.39 -39.81 -42.43
C GLU A 309 -12.78 -40.99 -41.68
N GLU A 310 -13.65 -41.97 -41.38
CA GLU A 310 -13.37 -43.22 -40.66
C GLU A 310 -12.40 -44.16 -41.38
N ALA A 311 -11.64 -44.88 -40.55
CA ALA A 311 -10.68 -45.89 -40.96
C ALA A 311 -11.33 -47.10 -41.63
N ASN A 312 -10.74 -47.57 -42.74
CA ASN A 312 -10.83 -48.97 -43.11
C ASN A 312 -9.51 -49.46 -43.72
N GLY A 313 -9.00 -50.57 -43.19
CA GLY A 313 -7.60 -50.97 -43.34
C GLY A 313 -7.26 -51.80 -44.57
N ARG A 314 -5.94 -51.94 -44.83
CA ARG A 314 -5.27 -53.20 -45.19
C ARG A 314 -3.79 -52.98 -45.50
N ALA A 315 -2.99 -53.92 -44.99
CA ALA A 315 -1.76 -54.50 -45.55
C ALA A 315 -0.55 -53.60 -45.86
N GLY A 316 0.59 -53.92 -45.22
CA GLY A 316 1.93 -53.49 -45.66
C GLY A 316 2.34 -54.07 -47.04
N PRO A 317 3.57 -53.83 -47.53
CA PRO A 317 4.78 -54.25 -46.82
C PRO A 317 6.03 -53.34 -46.93
N SER A 318 6.89 -53.47 -45.91
CA SER A 318 8.37 -53.58 -45.92
C SER A 318 9.18 -53.16 -47.17
N ARG A 319 10.16 -52.26 -46.97
CA ARG A 319 11.62 -52.44 -47.22
C ARG A 319 12.37 -51.13 -46.87
N ARG A 320 13.38 -51.16 -45.97
CA ARG A 320 14.84 -51.09 -46.24
C ARG A 320 15.20 -49.96 -47.24
N ARG A 321 16.15 -49.03 -47.04
CA ARG A 321 17.45 -49.09 -46.34
C ARG A 321 18.09 -47.67 -46.43
N ARG A 322 18.69 -47.23 -45.32
CA ARG A 322 20.00 -46.56 -45.13
C ARG A 322 20.83 -46.07 -46.35
N GLY A 323 21.35 -44.84 -46.24
CA GLY A 323 22.55 -44.25 -46.89
C GLY A 323 22.47 -42.71 -46.74
N VAL A 324 23.26 -42.00 -45.92
CA VAL A 324 24.72 -41.74 -45.88
C VAL A 324 25.22 -40.91 -47.07
N ASP A 325 25.73 -39.72 -46.71
CA ASP A 325 26.67 -38.78 -47.35
C ASP A 325 26.37 -38.17 -48.74
N ASP A 326 26.13 -36.85 -48.76
CA ASP A 326 27.11 -35.82 -49.17
C ASP A 326 26.70 -34.45 -48.57
#